data_AF-A0A8T9CFW0-F1
#
_entry.id   AF-A0A8T9CFW0-F1
#
_cell.length_a   1.000
_cell.length_b   1.000
_cell.length_c   1.000
_cell.angle_alpha   90.00
_cell.angle_beta   90.00
_cell.angle_gamma   90.00
#
_symmetry.space_group_name_H-M   'P 1'
#
loop_
_entity.id
_entity.type
_entity.pdbx_description
1 polymer ?
#
loop_
_entity_poly.entity_id
_entity_poly.type
_entity_poly.pdbx_seq_one_letter_code
_entity_poly.pdbx_strand_id
1 'polypeptide(L)'
;MDGDPAVEPDLDSFSLTLPLPYRVALVVDVPSLLHYPARPSPRTDTPHHLSTYRLATLLSIPLTISFLLFWALSHRNPTLVIYYDFLPFSYLCFLLLIFLLPLRRFSSAGRTRFLTTLRRVSIGGIALPHDGKFGDILLADVLTSYAKIIAELFVALCMFFTPNGSATKRPDRGCGGQYLVPIIIAIPSLIRFRQCITEYLRYFSAFPVIILSALQRNLSVNHDKVGLSETAVYRFWVLAVFVNSFYSFYWDVAKDWDLTLFTAQRAHSGLRQRRYFPFKEMYYVAIGADLLLRCTWSLKLSPHLDHFADFESGIFLMEILEVGRRWMWIFFRVETEWVRNTSSAGLGAPGQDDVLLGDYGSGKEDDD
;
A
#
# COMPACT_ATOMS: atom_id res chain seq x y z
N MET A 1 5.98 42.63 -28.58
CA MET A 1 7.04 42.73 -27.57
C MET A 1 6.41 42.25 -26.29
N ASP A 2 6.22 40.93 -26.19
CA ASP A 2 7.13 40.01 -25.48
C ASP A 2 6.84 40.17 -23.98
N GLY A 3 6.28 39.21 -23.25
CA GLY A 3 6.25 37.77 -23.39
C GLY A 3 6.52 37.24 -21.99
N ASP A 4 5.54 36.60 -21.35
CA ASP A 4 5.82 35.48 -20.46
C ASP A 4 4.54 34.70 -20.13
N PRO A 5 4.35 33.49 -20.66
CA PRO A 5 3.36 32.55 -20.18
C PRO A 5 3.99 31.66 -19.09
N ALA A 6 3.30 31.53 -17.96
CA ALA A 6 3.63 30.66 -16.83
C ALA A 6 4.78 31.14 -15.93
N VAL A 7 4.43 31.99 -14.97
CA VAL A 7 5.16 32.02 -13.69
C VAL A 7 5.01 30.63 -13.09
N GLU A 8 6.07 29.82 -13.15
CA GLU A 8 6.20 28.64 -12.29
C GLU A 8 5.94 29.11 -10.85
N PRO A 9 5.04 28.46 -10.08
CA PRO A 9 4.81 28.86 -8.72
C PRO A 9 6.13 28.68 -7.97
N ASP A 10 6.78 29.81 -7.63
CA ASP A 10 7.99 29.84 -6.83
C ASP A 10 7.79 28.92 -5.62
N LEU A 11 8.50 27.79 -5.61
CA LEU A 11 8.39 26.81 -4.53
C LEU A 11 8.90 27.48 -3.26
N ASP A 12 8.00 27.72 -2.30
CA ASP A 12 8.34 28.30 -0.99
C ASP A 12 9.61 27.66 -0.40
N SER A 13 10.46 28.44 0.29
CA SER A 13 11.74 27.96 0.84
C SER A 13 11.60 26.68 1.70
N PHE A 14 10.45 26.47 2.34
CA PHE A 14 10.15 25.25 3.08
C PHE A 14 10.05 24.02 2.16
N SER A 15 9.42 24.15 0.99
CA SER A 15 9.27 23.11 -0.02
C SER A 15 10.61 22.64 -0.59
N LEU A 16 11.62 23.53 -0.63
CA LEU A 16 12.97 23.20 -1.07
C LEU A 16 13.74 22.31 -0.08
N THR A 17 13.36 22.32 1.21
CA THR A 17 13.99 21.48 2.24
C THR A 17 13.49 20.03 2.23
N LEU A 18 12.42 19.75 1.47
CA LEU A 18 11.82 18.43 1.40
C LEU A 18 12.73 17.40 0.71
N PRO A 19 12.71 16.13 1.14
CA PRO A 19 13.37 15.06 0.40
C PRO A 19 12.87 14.99 -1.04
N LEU A 20 13.75 14.61 -1.97
CA LEU A 20 13.49 14.68 -3.41
C LEU A 20 12.15 14.05 -3.85
N PRO A 21 11.70 12.89 -3.32
CA PRO A 21 10.42 12.32 -3.71
C PRO A 21 9.21 13.22 -3.44
N TYR A 22 9.26 13.96 -2.34
CA TYR A 22 8.21 14.91 -1.99
C TYR A 22 8.26 16.16 -2.85
N ARG A 23 9.46 16.60 -3.27
CA ARG A 23 9.59 17.72 -4.23
C ARG A 23 9.04 17.36 -5.60
N VAL A 24 9.30 16.14 -6.09
CA VAL A 24 8.71 15.65 -7.34
C VAL A 24 7.19 15.56 -7.22
N ALA A 25 6.65 15.13 -6.08
CA ALA A 25 5.21 15.13 -5.81
C ALA A 25 4.59 16.53 -5.68
N LEU A 26 5.39 17.61 -5.56
CA LEU A 26 4.92 19.00 -5.66
C LEU A 26 4.88 19.49 -7.10
N VAL A 27 5.78 18.99 -7.96
CA VAL A 27 5.81 19.28 -9.40
C VAL A 27 4.72 18.50 -10.15
N VAL A 28 4.40 17.29 -9.68
CA VAL A 28 3.26 16.50 -10.16
C VAL A 28 1.99 16.96 -9.46
N ASP A 29 0.95 17.32 -10.20
CA ASP A 29 -0.35 17.69 -9.61
C ASP A 29 -1.13 16.44 -9.16
N VAL A 30 -0.72 15.89 -8.02
CA VAL A 30 -1.38 14.73 -7.39
C VAL A 30 -2.87 14.98 -7.13
N PRO A 31 -3.32 16.18 -6.66
CA PRO A 31 -4.73 16.50 -6.58
C PRO A 31 -5.52 16.25 -7.87
N SER A 32 -5.03 16.67 -9.05
CA SER A 32 -5.75 16.41 -10.30
C SER A 32 -5.77 14.93 -10.69
N LEU A 33 -4.68 14.18 -10.48
CA LEU A 33 -4.68 12.72 -10.68
C LEU A 33 -5.73 12.00 -9.84
N LEU A 34 -5.91 12.46 -8.60
CA LEU A 34 -6.90 11.93 -7.67
C LEU A 34 -8.31 12.50 -7.90
N HIS A 35 -8.51 13.37 -8.89
CA HIS A 35 -9.74 14.12 -9.12
C HIS A 35 -10.22 14.82 -7.83
N TYR A 36 -9.26 15.33 -7.07
CA TYR A 36 -9.52 16.09 -5.86
C TYR A 36 -10.07 17.46 -6.24
N PRO A 37 -11.18 17.92 -5.63
CA PRO A 37 -11.81 19.17 -6.01
C PRO A 37 -10.84 20.34 -5.84
N ALA A 38 -10.77 21.19 -6.87
CA ALA A 38 -10.02 22.43 -6.82
C ALA A 38 -10.51 23.31 -5.67
N ARG A 39 -9.58 24.04 -5.05
CA ARG A 39 -9.93 24.99 -3.99
C ARG A 39 -10.79 26.12 -4.58
N PRO A 40 -11.92 26.49 -3.95
CA PRO A 40 -12.77 27.58 -4.42
C PRO A 40 -12.04 28.92 -4.56
N SER A 41 -11.00 29.15 -3.75
CA SER A 41 -10.22 30.39 -3.82
C SER A 41 -8.72 30.10 -3.63
N PRO A 42 -7.99 29.75 -4.71
CA PRO A 42 -6.58 29.32 -4.63
C PRO A 42 -5.63 30.34 -3.99
N ARG A 43 -5.98 31.63 -3.99
CA ARG A 43 -5.19 32.71 -3.39
C ARG A 43 -5.36 32.86 -1.88
N THR A 44 -6.48 32.39 -1.33
CA THR A 44 -6.82 32.53 0.10
C THR A 44 -6.87 31.18 0.82
N ASP A 45 -7.20 30.11 0.11
CA ASP A 45 -7.20 28.76 0.64
C ASP A 45 -5.78 28.20 0.77
N THR A 46 -5.55 27.50 1.87
CA THR A 46 -4.25 26.85 2.10
C THR A 46 -3.99 25.75 1.06
N PRO A 47 -2.78 25.70 0.48
CA PRO A 47 -2.38 24.65 -0.45
C PRO A 47 -2.60 23.23 0.10
N HIS A 48 -2.79 22.27 -0.81
CA HIS A 48 -3.03 20.86 -0.45
C HIS A 48 -1.86 20.26 0.34
N HIS A 49 -0.62 20.48 -0.09
CA HIS A 49 0.58 19.97 0.61
C HIS A 49 0.67 20.51 2.05
N LEU A 50 0.39 21.80 2.25
CA LEU A 50 0.40 22.42 3.59
C LEU A 50 -0.70 21.83 4.48
N SER A 51 -1.88 21.56 3.92
CA SER A 51 -2.96 20.88 4.63
C SER A 51 -2.54 19.46 5.06
N THR A 52 -1.83 18.73 4.21
CA THR A 52 -1.27 17.41 4.52
C THR A 52 -0.23 17.49 5.63
N TYR A 53 0.68 18.48 5.59
CA TYR A 53 1.67 18.65 6.65
C TYR A 53 1.06 19.03 7.98
N ARG A 54 0.03 19.89 8.00
CA ARG A 54 -0.72 20.19 9.22
C ARG A 54 -1.39 18.95 9.81
N LEU A 55 -1.92 18.06 8.98
CA LEU A 55 -2.46 16.78 9.45
C LEU A 55 -1.36 15.88 9.98
N ALA A 56 -0.22 15.78 9.27
CA ALA A 56 0.92 14.97 9.69
C ALA A 56 1.49 15.45 11.04
N THR A 57 1.63 16.75 11.26
CA THR A 57 2.10 17.31 12.54
C THR A 57 1.08 17.09 13.66
N LEU A 58 -0.21 17.24 13.39
CA LEU A 58 -1.29 16.95 14.34
C LEU A 58 -1.28 15.49 14.80
N LEU A 59 -0.92 14.56 13.92
CA LEU A 59 -0.82 13.13 14.26
C LEU A 59 0.52 12.79 14.94
N SER A 60 1.61 13.41 14.48
CA SER A 60 2.97 13.07 14.95
C SER A 60 3.29 13.64 16.33
N ILE A 61 2.91 14.89 16.62
CA ILE A 61 3.24 15.52 17.92
C ILE A 61 2.63 14.76 19.10
N PRO A 62 1.33 14.42 19.12
CA PRO A 62 0.73 13.67 20.23
C PRO A 62 1.27 12.24 20.32
N LEU A 63 1.61 11.62 19.19
CA LEU A 63 2.28 10.32 19.17
C LEU A 63 3.65 10.39 19.87
N THR A 64 4.48 11.36 19.49
CA THR A 64 5.80 11.56 20.11
C THR A 64 5.67 11.86 21.60
N ILE A 65 4.72 12.70 22.00
CA ILE A 65 4.44 12.99 23.41
C ILE A 65 4.01 11.71 24.16
N SER A 66 3.05 10.96 23.62
CA SER A 66 2.57 9.70 24.22
C SER A 66 3.69 8.69 24.40
N PHE A 67 4.58 8.58 23.40
CA PHE A 67 5.72 7.68 23.43
C PHE A 67 6.80 8.11 24.42
N LEU A 68 7.17 9.40 24.44
CA LEU A 68 8.11 9.94 25.42
C LEU A 68 7.57 9.81 26.84
N LEU A 69 6.28 10.04 27.04
CA LEU A 69 5.61 9.85 28.32
C LEU A 69 5.64 8.38 28.75
N PHE A 70 5.33 7.44 27.85
CA PHE A 70 5.41 6.01 28.13
C PHE A 70 6.83 5.60 28.56
N TRP A 71 7.87 6.09 27.89
CA TRP A 71 9.25 5.81 28.28
C TRP A 71 9.65 6.45 29.61
N ALA A 72 9.22 7.70 29.84
CA ALA A 72 9.48 8.41 31.09
C ALA A 72 8.81 7.73 32.29
N LEU A 73 7.62 7.15 32.11
CA LEU A 73 6.87 6.50 33.19
C LEU A 73 7.25 5.04 33.41
N SER A 74 7.48 4.29 32.33
CA SER A 74 7.74 2.84 32.43
C SER A 74 9.15 2.51 32.90
N HIS A 75 10.14 3.37 32.65
CA HIS A 75 11.56 3.13 32.95
C HIS A 75 12.07 1.74 32.52
N ARG A 76 11.45 1.13 31.50
CA ARG A 76 11.69 -0.27 31.06
C ARG A 76 11.41 -1.34 32.14
N ASN A 77 10.72 -1.00 33.22
CA ASN A 77 10.29 -1.94 34.24
C ASN A 77 9.02 -2.68 33.77
N PRO A 78 9.02 -4.02 33.68
CA PRO A 78 7.89 -4.79 33.15
C PRO A 78 6.59 -4.58 33.93
N THR A 79 6.66 -4.36 35.25
CA THR A 79 5.47 -4.11 36.06
C THR A 79 4.85 -2.75 35.73
N LEU A 80 5.68 -1.73 35.51
CA LEU A 80 5.20 -0.40 35.13
C LEU A 80 4.70 -0.37 33.68
N VAL A 81 5.30 -1.16 32.78
CA VAL A 81 4.81 -1.32 31.40
C VAL A 81 3.38 -1.83 31.38
N ILE A 82 3.08 -2.86 32.19
CA ILE A 82 1.73 -3.41 32.31
C ILE A 82 0.79 -2.39 32.98
N TYR A 83 1.25 -1.68 34.03
CA TYR A 83 0.44 -0.68 34.71
C TYR A 83 0.04 0.50 33.81
N TYR A 84 0.94 0.92 32.90
CA TYR A 84 0.73 2.01 31.96
C TYR A 84 0.28 1.55 30.55
N ASP A 85 -0.24 0.33 30.41
CA ASP A 85 -0.68 -0.23 29.13
C ASP A 85 -1.89 0.51 28.51
N PHE A 86 -2.60 1.33 29.30
CA PHE A 86 -3.66 2.21 28.83
C PHE A 86 -3.15 3.39 27.99
N LEU A 87 -1.87 3.76 28.06
CA LEU A 87 -1.32 4.92 27.35
C LEU A 87 -1.49 4.82 25.82
N PRO A 88 -1.07 3.71 25.16
CA PRO A 88 -1.37 3.50 23.73
C PRO A 88 -2.86 3.63 23.38
N PHE A 89 -3.77 3.12 24.21
CA PHE A 89 -5.21 3.24 23.97
C PHE A 89 -5.73 4.65 24.14
N SER A 90 -5.21 5.39 25.12
CA SER A 90 -5.57 6.81 25.28
C SER A 90 -5.23 7.61 24.02
N TYR A 91 -4.10 7.30 23.38
CA TYR A 91 -3.71 7.87 22.09
C TYR A 91 -4.63 7.42 20.95
N LEU A 92 -4.97 6.13 20.86
CA LEU A 92 -5.93 5.64 19.87
C LEU A 92 -7.32 6.28 20.01
N CYS A 93 -7.81 6.45 21.24
CA CYS A 93 -9.05 7.15 21.55
C CYS A 93 -8.96 8.62 21.14
N PHE A 94 -7.83 9.29 21.40
CA PHE A 94 -7.58 10.65 20.96
C PHE A 94 -7.60 10.77 19.43
N LEU A 95 -6.98 9.84 18.69
CA LEU A 95 -7.05 9.80 17.22
C LEU A 95 -8.48 9.64 16.72
N LEU A 96 -9.24 8.70 17.30
CA LEU A 96 -10.63 8.47 16.94
C LEU A 96 -11.48 9.72 17.22
N LEU A 97 -11.28 10.36 18.36
CA LEU A 97 -11.99 11.58 18.75
C LEU A 97 -11.68 12.73 17.78
N ILE A 98 -10.42 12.96 17.43
CA ILE A 98 -10.05 13.97 16.43
C ILE A 98 -10.73 13.68 15.10
N PHE A 99 -10.75 12.41 14.67
CA PHE A 99 -11.35 12.01 13.40
C PHE A 99 -12.88 12.23 13.38
N LEU A 100 -13.58 11.87 14.46
CA LEU A 100 -15.03 11.97 14.58
C LEU A 100 -15.53 13.39 14.86
N LEU A 101 -14.81 14.18 15.67
CA LEU A 101 -15.24 15.53 16.00
C LEU A 101 -15.14 16.46 14.78
N PRO A 102 -16.25 17.10 14.34
CA PRO A 102 -16.30 17.97 13.17
C PRO A 102 -15.68 19.35 13.47
N LEU A 103 -14.44 19.37 13.93
CA LEU A 103 -13.70 20.60 14.17
C LEU A 103 -13.44 21.26 12.82
N ARG A 104 -14.07 22.41 12.56
CA ARG A 104 -14.02 23.15 11.27
C ARG A 104 -12.59 23.47 10.79
N ARG A 105 -11.59 23.42 11.67
CA ARG A 105 -10.16 23.62 11.38
C ARG A 105 -9.47 22.38 10.81
N PHE A 106 -10.07 21.20 10.97
CA PHE A 106 -9.57 19.95 10.44
C PHE A 106 -10.34 19.60 9.18
N SER A 107 -9.61 19.18 8.13
CA SER A 107 -10.10 18.96 6.76
C SER A 107 -11.37 18.10 6.68
N SER A 108 -12.55 18.71 6.87
CA SER A 108 -13.83 18.01 6.84
C SER A 108 -14.11 17.42 5.47
N ALA A 109 -13.78 18.17 4.42
CA ALA A 109 -13.83 17.70 3.03
C ALA A 109 -12.93 16.47 2.80
N GLY A 110 -11.72 16.47 3.35
CA GLY A 110 -10.79 15.34 3.25
C GLY A 110 -11.31 14.09 3.96
N ARG A 111 -11.89 14.23 5.16
CA ARG A 111 -12.48 13.12 5.92
C ARG A 111 -13.68 12.51 5.20
N THR A 112 -14.60 13.35 4.73
CA THR A 112 -15.77 12.87 3.97
C THR A 112 -15.32 12.14 2.70
N ARG A 113 -14.35 12.68 1.95
CA ARG A 113 -13.76 12.01 0.78
C ARG A 113 -13.08 10.69 1.13
N PHE A 114 -12.32 10.63 2.21
CA PHE A 114 -11.71 9.39 2.68
C PHE A 114 -12.77 8.34 3.00
N LEU A 115 -13.81 8.70 3.78
CA LEU A 115 -14.89 7.78 4.14
C LEU A 115 -15.71 7.34 2.93
N THR A 116 -15.99 8.23 1.97
CA THR A 116 -16.72 7.86 0.74
C THR A 116 -15.89 6.95 -0.15
N THR A 117 -14.59 7.20 -0.29
CA THR A 117 -13.66 6.34 -1.04
C THR A 117 -13.51 4.98 -0.35
N LEU A 118 -13.33 4.96 0.97
CA LEU A 118 -13.26 3.72 1.76
C LEU A 118 -14.54 2.90 1.65
N ARG A 119 -15.71 3.55 1.76
CA ARG A 119 -17.01 2.90 1.58
C ARG A 119 -17.17 2.34 0.17
N ARG A 120 -16.80 3.11 -0.86
CA ARG A 120 -16.88 2.73 -2.27
C ARG A 120 -16.02 1.52 -2.58
N VAL A 121 -14.77 1.54 -2.13
CA VAL A 121 -13.80 0.44 -2.28
C VAL A 121 -14.26 -0.81 -1.53
N SER A 122 -14.83 -0.66 -0.32
CA SER A 122 -15.25 -1.79 0.52
C SER A 122 -16.57 -2.44 0.08
N ILE A 123 -17.63 -1.64 -0.10
CA ILE A 123 -19.01 -2.12 -0.30
C ILE A 123 -19.37 -2.19 -1.78
N GLY A 124 -18.80 -1.32 -2.62
CA GLY A 124 -19.03 -1.32 -4.06
C GLY A 124 -19.35 0.03 -4.64
N GLY A 125 -19.36 0.06 -5.97
CA GLY A 125 -19.48 1.29 -6.75
C GLY A 125 -18.13 1.82 -7.20
N ILE A 126 -17.13 0.93 -7.43
CA ILE A 126 -15.88 1.28 -8.12
C ILE A 126 -16.27 2.16 -9.29
N ALA A 127 -15.72 3.37 -9.31
CA ALA A 127 -16.15 4.36 -10.26
C ALA A 127 -16.04 3.80 -11.68
N LEU A 128 -16.97 4.24 -12.54
CA LEU A 128 -16.81 4.09 -13.97
C LEU A 128 -15.37 4.50 -14.36
N PRO A 129 -14.80 3.95 -15.43
CA PRO A 129 -13.37 4.05 -15.79
C PRO A 129 -12.75 5.47 -15.76
N HIS A 130 -13.57 6.51 -15.67
CA HIS A 130 -13.21 7.91 -15.82
C HIS A 130 -13.28 8.78 -14.55
N ASP A 131 -13.72 8.28 -13.37
CA ASP A 131 -13.94 9.16 -12.19
C ASP A 131 -13.28 8.64 -10.89
N GLY A 132 -11.99 8.94 -10.68
CA GLY A 132 -11.31 8.63 -9.40
C GLY A 132 -10.83 7.18 -9.21
N LYS A 133 -10.82 6.37 -10.29
CA LYS A 133 -10.31 4.99 -10.30
C LYS A 133 -8.89 4.85 -9.72
N PHE A 134 -8.01 5.79 -10.05
CA PHE A 134 -6.63 5.80 -9.55
C PHE A 134 -6.58 5.89 -8.01
N GLY A 135 -7.41 6.74 -7.41
CA GLY A 135 -7.51 6.88 -5.96
C GLY A 135 -8.07 5.62 -5.27
N ASP A 136 -9.04 4.95 -5.89
CA ASP A 136 -9.60 3.69 -5.39
C ASP A 136 -8.58 2.55 -5.39
N ILE A 137 -7.75 2.48 -6.44
CA ILE A 137 -6.66 1.50 -6.54
C ILE A 137 -5.62 1.79 -5.45
N LEU A 138 -5.17 3.04 -5.33
CA LEU A 138 -4.19 3.43 -4.30
C LEU A 138 -4.69 3.12 -2.89
N LEU A 139 -5.95 3.42 -2.58
CA LEU A 139 -6.51 3.15 -1.25
C LEU A 139 -6.58 1.65 -0.95
N ALA A 140 -7.07 0.84 -1.89
CA ALA A 140 -7.13 -0.61 -1.71
C ALA A 140 -5.72 -1.22 -1.52
N ASP A 141 -4.76 -0.71 -2.28
CA ASP A 141 -3.36 -1.11 -2.24
C ASP A 141 -2.64 -0.71 -0.94
N VAL A 142 -3.07 0.37 -0.29
CA VAL A 142 -2.62 0.73 1.06
C VAL A 142 -3.31 -0.16 2.10
N LEU A 143 -4.62 -0.43 1.95
CA LEU A 143 -5.36 -1.27 2.89
C LEU A 143 -4.78 -2.70 2.97
N THR A 144 -4.33 -3.27 1.86
CA THR A 144 -3.71 -4.61 1.84
C THR A 144 -2.41 -4.66 2.64
N SER A 145 -1.55 -3.64 2.52
CA SER A 145 -0.34 -3.52 3.35
C SER A 145 -0.66 -3.29 4.84
N TYR A 146 -1.84 -2.77 5.17
CA TYR A 146 -2.29 -2.55 6.55
C TYR A 146 -3.07 -3.73 7.16
N ALA A 147 -3.33 -4.81 6.41
CA ALA A 147 -4.18 -5.92 6.86
C ALA A 147 -3.74 -6.52 8.20
N LYS A 148 -2.43 -6.76 8.37
CA LYS A 148 -1.87 -7.29 9.61
C LYS A 148 -1.89 -6.26 10.74
N ILE A 149 -1.61 -4.98 10.43
CA ILE A 149 -1.67 -3.88 11.40
C ILE A 149 -3.08 -3.74 11.99
N ILE A 150 -4.11 -3.81 11.14
CA ILE A 150 -5.52 -3.76 11.58
C ILE A 150 -5.86 -4.97 12.47
N ALA A 151 -5.35 -6.16 12.12
CA ALA A 151 -5.56 -7.36 12.93
C ALA A 151 -4.85 -7.31 14.28
N GLU A 152 -3.61 -6.83 14.34
CA GLU A 152 -2.87 -6.66 15.60
C GLU A 152 -3.48 -5.55 16.48
N LEU A 153 -4.01 -4.47 15.86
CA LEU A 153 -4.80 -3.46 16.57
C LEU A 153 -6.05 -4.08 17.21
N PHE A 154 -6.74 -4.96 16.50
CA PHE A 154 -7.88 -5.71 17.05
C PHE A 154 -7.47 -6.62 18.21
N VAL A 155 -6.39 -7.39 18.07
CA VAL A 155 -5.87 -8.27 19.14
C VAL A 155 -5.53 -7.45 20.39
N ALA A 156 -4.82 -6.33 20.23
CA ALA A 156 -4.48 -5.44 21.34
C ALA A 156 -5.72 -4.91 22.05
N LEU A 157 -6.73 -4.44 21.31
CA LEU A 157 -8.01 -4.00 21.87
C LEU A 157 -8.72 -5.14 22.62
N CYS A 158 -8.80 -6.32 22.01
CA CYS A 158 -9.45 -7.48 22.61
C CYS A 158 -8.79 -7.89 23.94
N MET A 159 -7.45 -7.94 23.97
CA MET A 159 -6.70 -8.27 25.18
C MET A 159 -6.84 -7.20 26.27
N PHE A 160 -6.93 -5.93 25.89
CA PHE A 160 -7.11 -4.83 26.84
C PHE A 160 -8.47 -4.90 27.55
N PHE A 161 -9.53 -5.27 26.83
CA PHE A 161 -10.88 -5.40 27.41
C PHE A 161 -11.14 -6.76 28.09
N THR A 162 -10.21 -7.70 28.02
CA THR A 162 -10.34 -9.00 28.67
C THR A 162 -10.04 -8.88 30.17
N PRO A 163 -10.84 -9.47 31.07
CA PRO A 163 -10.55 -9.46 32.51
C PRO A 163 -9.17 -10.04 32.82
N ASN A 164 -8.32 -9.29 33.55
CA ASN A 164 -6.91 -9.62 33.81
C ASN A 164 -6.00 -9.70 32.56
N GLY A 165 -6.52 -9.31 31.40
CA GLY A 165 -5.76 -9.10 30.17
C GLY A 165 -4.90 -7.84 30.27
N SER A 166 -3.95 -7.72 29.34
CA SER A 166 -3.14 -6.52 29.18
C SER A 166 -2.65 -6.50 27.74
N ALA A 167 -2.70 -5.35 27.08
CA ALA A 167 -2.32 -5.24 25.67
C ALA A 167 -0.82 -5.36 25.43
N THR A 168 0.00 -5.25 26.49
CA THR A 168 1.46 -5.39 26.41
C THR A 168 1.92 -6.81 26.72
N LYS A 169 1.01 -7.73 27.05
CA LYS A 169 1.32 -9.16 27.17
C LYS A 169 1.55 -9.77 25.77
N ARG A 170 2.07 -11.00 25.75
CA ARG A 170 2.22 -11.76 24.50
C ARG A 170 0.87 -11.80 23.74
N PRO A 171 0.83 -11.42 22.44
CA PRO A 171 -0.41 -11.34 21.70
C PRO A 171 -1.20 -12.66 21.68
N ASP A 172 -2.46 -12.62 22.11
CA ASP A 172 -3.38 -13.74 21.99
C ASP A 172 -4.22 -13.61 20.71
N ARG A 173 -3.80 -14.30 19.66
CA ARG A 173 -4.47 -14.30 18.35
C ARG A 173 -5.77 -15.13 18.34
N GLY A 174 -6.10 -15.80 19.44
CA GLY A 174 -7.41 -16.43 19.69
C GLY A 174 -8.41 -15.50 20.39
N CYS A 175 -7.98 -14.30 20.81
CA CYS A 175 -8.85 -13.34 21.48
C CYS A 175 -10.02 -12.93 20.56
N GLY A 176 -11.25 -13.09 21.04
CA GLY A 176 -12.47 -12.83 20.26
C GLY A 176 -12.89 -13.97 19.33
N GLY A 177 -12.20 -15.12 19.38
CA GLY A 177 -12.53 -16.34 18.65
C GLY A 177 -11.50 -16.72 17.58
N GLN A 178 -11.44 -18.02 17.25
CA GLN A 178 -10.42 -18.59 16.35
C GLN A 178 -10.46 -18.05 14.92
N TYR A 179 -11.62 -17.56 14.46
CA TYR A 179 -11.82 -17.13 13.08
C TYR A 179 -11.76 -15.62 12.87
N LEU A 180 -11.87 -14.82 13.92
CA LEU A 180 -12.05 -13.37 13.78
C LEU A 180 -10.78 -12.68 13.26
N VAL A 181 -9.61 -13.01 13.82
CA VAL A 181 -8.32 -12.47 13.35
C VAL A 181 -8.03 -12.86 11.88
N PRO A 182 -8.16 -14.13 11.44
CA PRO A 182 -8.06 -14.49 10.03
C PRO A 182 -9.03 -13.73 9.12
N ILE A 183 -10.29 -13.55 9.54
CA ILE A 183 -11.29 -12.79 8.77
C ILE A 183 -10.84 -11.33 8.60
N ILE A 184 -10.38 -10.68 9.68
CA ILE A 184 -9.91 -9.29 9.62
C ILE A 184 -8.72 -9.14 8.65
N ILE A 185 -7.77 -10.08 8.69
CA ILE A 185 -6.62 -10.09 7.75
C ILE A 185 -7.08 -10.30 6.30
N ALA A 186 -8.14 -11.08 6.09
CA ALA A 186 -8.64 -11.39 4.75
C ALA A 186 -9.41 -10.22 4.10
N ILE A 187 -10.04 -9.33 4.89
CA ILE A 187 -10.90 -8.25 4.36
C ILE A 187 -10.20 -7.37 3.32
N PRO A 188 -9.00 -6.80 3.55
CA PRO A 188 -8.33 -5.97 2.55
C PRO A 188 -7.99 -6.72 1.26
N SER A 189 -7.61 -7.99 1.36
CA SER A 189 -7.34 -8.85 0.21
C SER A 189 -8.60 -9.16 -0.59
N LEU A 190 -9.76 -9.34 0.08
CA LEU A 190 -11.05 -9.53 -0.57
C LEU A 190 -11.50 -8.26 -1.31
N ILE A 191 -11.30 -7.09 -0.71
CA ILE A 191 -11.53 -5.79 -1.34
C ILE A 191 -10.73 -5.69 -2.64
N ARG A 192 -9.43 -5.99 -2.58
CA ARG A 192 -8.55 -5.95 -3.75
C ARG A 192 -8.96 -6.98 -4.79
N PHE A 193 -9.19 -8.22 -4.38
CA PHE A 193 -9.62 -9.31 -5.24
C PHE A 193 -10.87 -8.95 -6.04
N ARG A 194 -11.84 -8.32 -5.39
CA ARG A 194 -13.05 -7.83 -6.05
C ARG A 194 -12.76 -6.80 -7.12
N GLN A 195 -11.93 -5.79 -6.84
CA GLN A 195 -11.52 -4.80 -7.86
C GLN A 195 -10.91 -5.50 -9.07
N CYS A 196 -10.10 -6.51 -8.82
CA CYS A 196 -9.44 -7.26 -9.87
C CYS A 196 -10.38 -8.15 -10.69
N ILE A 197 -11.41 -8.74 -10.07
CA ILE A 197 -12.46 -9.47 -10.80
C ILE A 197 -13.21 -8.52 -11.73
N THR A 198 -13.60 -7.34 -11.21
CA THR A 198 -14.35 -6.34 -11.98
C THR A 198 -13.53 -5.79 -13.16
N GLU A 199 -12.20 -5.77 -13.05
CA GLU A 199 -11.28 -5.23 -14.06
C GLU A 199 -10.64 -6.31 -14.98
N TYR A 200 -11.19 -7.54 -15.02
CA TYR A 200 -10.62 -8.76 -15.63
C TYR A 200 -9.58 -9.48 -14.75
N LEU A 201 -9.89 -10.74 -14.39
CA LEU A 201 -9.06 -11.92 -14.07
C LEU A 201 -7.53 -11.76 -13.82
N ARG A 202 -7.08 -10.72 -13.11
CA ARG A 202 -5.64 -10.36 -13.06
C ARG A 202 -4.80 -10.99 -11.95
N TYR A 203 -5.29 -11.92 -11.13
CA TYR A 203 -4.53 -12.38 -9.95
C TYR A 203 -4.68 -13.88 -9.66
N PHE A 204 -4.47 -14.72 -10.67
CA PHE A 204 -4.48 -16.18 -10.47
C PHE A 204 -3.18 -16.73 -9.88
N SER A 205 -2.06 -16.00 -9.96
CA SER A 205 -0.74 -16.48 -9.54
C SER A 205 -0.52 -16.54 -8.02
N ALA A 206 -1.29 -15.77 -7.22
CA ALA A 206 -1.19 -15.79 -5.76
C ALA A 206 -1.97 -16.95 -5.10
N PHE A 207 -3.02 -17.47 -5.75
CA PHE A 207 -3.85 -18.54 -5.20
C PHE A 207 -3.08 -19.84 -4.93
N PRO A 208 -2.20 -20.33 -5.83
CA PRO A 208 -1.38 -21.50 -5.56
C PRO A 208 -0.54 -21.35 -4.28
N VAL A 209 0.05 -20.18 -4.03
CA VAL A 209 0.84 -19.93 -2.82
C VAL A 209 -0.01 -20.06 -1.56
N ILE A 210 -1.19 -19.44 -1.55
CA ILE A 210 -2.10 -19.44 -0.40
C ILE A 210 -2.61 -20.87 -0.12
N ILE A 211 -3.07 -21.57 -1.16
CA ILE A 211 -3.60 -22.93 -1.04
C ILE A 211 -2.53 -23.90 -0.55
N LEU A 212 -1.32 -23.84 -1.13
CA LEU A 212 -0.22 -24.72 -0.72
C LEU A 212 0.28 -24.38 0.70
N SER A 213 0.29 -23.09 1.09
CA SER A 213 0.62 -22.69 2.47
C SER A 213 -0.39 -23.21 3.49
N ALA A 214 -1.68 -23.23 3.12
CA ALA A 214 -2.74 -23.79 3.95
C ALA A 214 -2.63 -25.33 4.03
N LEU A 215 -2.34 -25.98 2.90
CA LEU A 215 -2.17 -27.43 2.84
C LEU A 215 -0.96 -27.89 3.67
N GLN A 216 0.17 -27.19 3.59
CA GLN A 216 1.38 -27.52 4.36
C GLN A 216 1.16 -27.41 5.87
N ARG A 217 0.43 -26.38 6.33
CA ARG A 217 0.05 -26.24 7.75
C ARG A 217 -0.89 -27.34 8.24
N ASN A 218 -1.84 -27.78 7.40
CA ASN A 218 -2.76 -28.88 7.76
C ASN A 218 -2.08 -30.26 7.70
N LEU A 219 -1.13 -30.46 6.79
CA LEU A 219 -0.34 -31.70 6.67
C LEU A 219 0.67 -31.86 7.81
N SER A 220 1.32 -30.77 8.22
CA SER A 220 2.22 -30.77 9.39
C SER A 220 1.52 -31.21 10.69
N VAL A 221 0.19 -31.05 10.77
CA VAL A 221 -0.63 -31.44 11.94
C VAL A 221 -1.18 -32.88 11.82
N ASN A 222 -1.30 -33.44 10.61
CA ASN A 222 -1.89 -34.77 10.36
C ASN A 222 -0.98 -35.63 9.48
N HIS A 223 0.05 -36.23 10.09
CA HIS A 223 1.06 -37.04 9.39
C HIS A 223 0.52 -38.30 8.68
N ASP A 224 -0.68 -38.79 9.03
CA ASP A 224 -1.09 -40.16 8.69
C ASP A 224 -2.11 -40.32 7.55
N LYS A 225 -2.62 -39.24 6.93
CA LYS A 225 -3.83 -39.36 6.06
C LYS A 225 -3.74 -38.88 4.62
N VAL A 226 -2.61 -38.36 4.14
CA VAL A 226 -2.52 -37.86 2.76
C VAL A 226 -1.28 -38.42 2.08
N GLY A 227 -1.46 -39.22 1.03
CA GLY A 227 -0.38 -39.83 0.23
C GLY A 227 0.49 -38.85 -0.58
N LEU A 228 0.52 -37.58 -0.19
CA LEU A 228 1.40 -36.55 -0.75
C LEU A 228 2.61 -36.43 0.18
N SER A 229 3.81 -36.66 -0.35
CA SER A 229 5.04 -36.42 0.41
C SER A 229 5.11 -34.95 0.81
N GLU A 230 5.33 -34.68 2.10
CA GLU A 230 5.57 -33.33 2.64
C GLU A 230 6.64 -32.57 1.83
N THR A 231 7.66 -33.30 1.36
CA THR A 231 8.72 -32.76 0.49
C THR A 231 8.20 -32.29 -0.87
N ALA A 232 7.20 -32.96 -1.44
CA ALA A 232 6.59 -32.55 -2.70
C ALA A 232 5.73 -31.30 -2.50
N VAL A 233 4.94 -31.23 -1.43
CA VAL A 233 4.13 -30.05 -1.10
C VAL A 233 5.01 -28.83 -0.84
N TYR A 234 6.10 -29.00 -0.09
CA TYR A 234 7.08 -27.93 0.11
C TYR A 234 7.74 -27.49 -1.21
N ARG A 235 8.14 -28.41 -2.08
CA ARG A 235 8.72 -28.05 -3.41
C ARG A 235 7.73 -27.28 -4.28
N PHE A 236 6.48 -27.71 -4.35
CA PHE A 236 5.43 -26.99 -5.07
C PHE A 236 5.16 -25.63 -4.45
N TRP A 237 5.18 -25.53 -3.12
CA TRP A 237 5.04 -24.27 -2.41
C TRP A 237 6.18 -23.30 -2.75
N VAL A 238 7.44 -23.74 -2.72
CA VAL A 238 8.61 -22.93 -3.13
C VAL A 238 8.49 -22.47 -4.58
N LEU A 239 8.08 -23.36 -5.49
CA LEU A 239 7.85 -23.00 -6.89
C LEU A 239 6.74 -21.95 -7.04
N ALA A 240 5.62 -22.13 -6.33
CA ALA A 240 4.52 -21.17 -6.35
C ALA A 240 4.96 -19.81 -5.80
N VAL A 241 5.71 -19.80 -4.71
CA VAL A 241 6.28 -18.59 -4.11
C VAL A 241 7.23 -17.89 -5.08
N PHE A 242 8.08 -18.65 -5.77
CA PHE A 242 8.99 -18.13 -6.78
C PHE A 242 8.21 -17.49 -7.92
N VAL A 243 7.28 -18.22 -8.55
CA VAL A 243 6.46 -17.72 -9.67
C VAL A 243 5.68 -16.47 -9.26
N ASN A 244 5.05 -16.47 -8.09
CA ASN A 244 4.31 -15.31 -7.57
C ASN A 244 5.24 -14.11 -7.36
N SER A 245 6.40 -14.30 -6.72
CA SER A 245 7.36 -13.24 -6.45
C SER A 245 7.83 -12.55 -7.73
N PHE A 246 8.23 -13.34 -8.74
CA PHE A 246 8.71 -12.81 -10.02
C PHE A 246 7.59 -12.22 -10.87
N TYR A 247 6.39 -12.81 -10.87
CA TYR A 247 5.24 -12.26 -11.58
C TYR A 247 4.84 -10.90 -10.99
N SER A 248 4.74 -10.80 -9.67
CA SER A 248 4.37 -9.53 -9.02
C SER A 248 5.49 -8.49 -9.11
N PHE A 249 6.76 -8.90 -9.12
CA PHE A 249 7.88 -7.99 -9.40
C PHE A 249 7.84 -7.46 -10.84
N TYR A 250 7.60 -8.34 -11.82
CA TYR A 250 7.40 -7.93 -13.21
C TYR A 250 6.25 -6.93 -13.32
N TRP A 251 5.14 -7.18 -12.61
CA TRP A 251 4.01 -6.29 -12.61
C TRP A 251 4.37 -4.89 -12.10
N ASP A 252 5.04 -4.80 -10.95
CA ASP A 252 5.44 -3.51 -10.38
C ASP A 252 6.34 -2.72 -11.33
N VAL A 253 7.38 -3.37 -11.86
CA VAL A 253 8.39 -2.70 -12.70
C VAL A 253 7.83 -2.37 -14.09
N ALA A 254 7.18 -3.33 -14.75
CA ALA A 254 6.78 -3.21 -16.14
C ALA A 254 5.41 -2.56 -16.33
N LYS A 255 4.45 -2.83 -15.43
CA LYS A 255 3.07 -2.36 -15.58
C LYS A 255 2.78 -1.15 -14.70
N ASP A 256 3.20 -1.19 -13.44
CA ASP A 256 2.89 -0.12 -12.50
C ASP A 256 3.80 1.09 -12.68
N TRP A 257 5.10 0.87 -12.86
CA TRP A 257 6.10 1.91 -13.12
C TRP A 257 6.33 2.18 -14.61
N ASP A 258 5.78 1.35 -15.51
CA ASP A 258 5.84 1.54 -16.97
C ASP A 258 7.29 1.60 -17.50
N LEU A 259 8.19 0.82 -16.89
CA LEU A 259 9.58 0.76 -17.30
C LEU A 259 9.75 -0.24 -18.45
N THR A 260 10.62 0.11 -19.39
CA THR A 260 10.83 -0.64 -20.65
C THR A 260 11.90 -1.73 -20.52
N LEU A 261 12.28 -2.11 -19.30
CA LEU A 261 13.32 -3.13 -19.03
C LEU A 261 13.04 -4.47 -19.72
N PHE A 262 11.77 -4.84 -19.82
CA PHE A 262 11.31 -6.12 -20.38
C PHE A 262 10.71 -6.01 -21.78
N THR A 263 10.72 -4.81 -22.38
CA THR A 263 10.11 -4.55 -23.70
C THR A 263 11.18 -4.57 -24.80
N ALA A 264 10.85 -5.12 -25.97
CA ALA A 264 11.76 -5.24 -27.11
C ALA A 264 12.20 -3.88 -27.70
N GLN A 265 11.34 -2.85 -27.61
CA GLN A 265 11.67 -1.46 -27.93
C GLN A 265 12.53 -0.84 -26.82
N ARG A 266 13.80 -1.25 -26.78
CA ARG A 266 14.78 -0.76 -25.81
C ARG A 266 15.14 0.70 -26.09
N ALA A 267 14.70 1.62 -25.23
CA ALA A 267 15.49 2.81 -24.97
C ALA A 267 16.81 2.36 -24.32
N HIS A 268 17.94 2.99 -24.65
CA HIS A 268 19.31 2.57 -24.26
C HIS A 268 19.58 2.34 -22.75
N SER A 269 18.61 2.57 -21.86
CA SER A 269 18.72 2.36 -20.41
C SER A 269 17.61 1.47 -19.81
N GLY A 270 16.66 0.95 -20.60
CA GLY A 270 15.49 0.20 -20.09
C GLY A 270 14.54 1.03 -19.21
N LEU A 271 14.76 2.34 -19.11
CA LEU A 271 13.87 3.30 -18.45
C LEU A 271 13.00 4.00 -19.50
N ARG A 272 11.85 4.51 -19.10
CA ARG A 272 11.00 5.35 -19.96
C ARG A 272 11.71 6.64 -20.37
N GLN A 273 11.26 7.25 -21.46
CA GLN A 273 11.85 8.48 -21.98
C GLN A 273 11.53 9.71 -21.10
N ARG A 274 10.25 9.95 -20.78
CA ARG A 274 9.81 11.08 -19.96
C ARG A 274 9.85 10.74 -18.47
N ARG A 275 10.72 11.40 -17.71
CA ARG A 275 10.96 11.17 -16.28
C ARG A 275 11.00 12.50 -15.53
N TYR A 276 10.45 12.50 -14.32
CA TYR A 276 10.43 13.63 -13.39
C TYR A 276 11.39 13.43 -12.22
N PHE A 277 11.77 12.18 -11.88
CA PHE A 277 12.93 11.98 -11.00
C PHE A 277 14.23 12.25 -11.77
N PRO A 278 15.06 13.20 -11.32
CA PRO A 278 16.23 13.63 -12.07
C PRO A 278 17.34 12.57 -12.12
N PHE A 279 17.43 11.74 -11.08
CA PHE A 279 18.47 10.71 -10.96
C PHE A 279 17.97 9.35 -11.44
N LYS A 280 18.62 8.79 -12.47
CA LYS A 280 18.32 7.45 -13.01
C LYS A 280 18.57 6.35 -11.97
N GLU A 281 19.51 6.58 -11.08
CA GLU A 281 19.94 5.69 -10.00
C GLU A 281 18.78 5.38 -9.05
N MET A 282 17.87 6.34 -8.83
CA MET A 282 16.69 6.14 -7.98
C MET A 282 15.77 5.04 -8.50
N TYR A 283 15.60 4.93 -9.83
CA TYR A 283 14.79 3.88 -10.42
C TYR A 283 15.44 2.52 -10.21
N TYR A 284 16.74 2.39 -10.45
CA TYR A 284 17.45 1.11 -10.26
C TYR A 284 17.50 0.69 -8.79
N VAL A 285 17.71 1.64 -7.87
CA VAL A 285 17.64 1.39 -6.43
C VAL A 285 16.23 0.94 -6.04
N ALA A 286 15.18 1.57 -6.57
CA ALA A 286 13.81 1.17 -6.30
C ALA A 286 13.48 -0.22 -6.85
N ILE A 287 13.96 -0.57 -8.04
CA ILE A 287 13.83 -1.91 -8.63
C ILE A 287 14.51 -2.95 -7.73
N GLY A 288 15.76 -2.69 -7.31
CA GLY A 288 16.49 -3.60 -6.43
C GLY A 288 15.81 -3.74 -5.06
N ALA A 289 15.38 -2.63 -4.47
CA ALA A 289 14.68 -2.62 -3.19
C ALA A 289 13.34 -3.36 -3.25
N ASP A 290 12.54 -3.17 -4.30
CA ASP A 290 11.27 -3.88 -4.47
C ASP A 290 11.48 -5.39 -4.60
N LEU A 291 12.48 -5.83 -5.39
CA LEU A 291 12.81 -7.25 -5.49
C LEU A 291 13.20 -7.87 -4.13
N LEU A 292 14.10 -7.21 -3.40
CA LEU A 292 14.57 -7.68 -2.10
C LEU A 292 13.42 -7.76 -1.08
N LEU A 293 12.61 -6.70 -0.97
CA LEU A 293 11.50 -6.63 -0.03
C LEU A 293 10.35 -7.59 -0.41
N ARG A 294 10.18 -7.90 -1.69
CA ARG A 294 9.25 -8.96 -2.15
C ARG A 294 9.70 -10.35 -1.72
N CYS A 295 11.00 -10.64 -1.84
CA CYS A 295 11.55 -11.90 -1.32
C CYS A 295 11.30 -12.01 0.19
N THR A 296 11.42 -10.90 0.92
CA THR A 296 11.10 -10.83 2.34
C THR A 296 9.65 -11.22 2.65
N TRP A 297 8.66 -10.74 1.88
CA TRP A 297 7.25 -11.16 2.04
C TRP A 297 7.06 -12.67 1.81
N SER A 298 7.73 -13.23 0.81
CA SER A 298 7.69 -14.65 0.50
C SER A 298 8.26 -15.54 1.61
N LEU A 299 9.24 -15.04 2.37
CA LEU A 299 9.78 -15.73 3.55
C LEU A 299 8.76 -15.83 4.70
N LYS A 300 7.84 -14.85 4.82
CA LYS A 300 6.77 -14.84 5.85
C LYS A 300 5.78 -15.99 5.71
N LEU A 301 5.59 -16.50 4.49
CA LEU A 301 4.69 -17.62 4.21
C LEU A 301 5.35 -18.98 4.47
N SER A 302 6.66 -19.02 4.74
CA SER A 302 7.38 -20.28 4.94
C SER A 302 7.09 -20.88 6.32
N PRO A 303 6.46 -22.06 6.40
CA PRO A 303 6.19 -22.71 7.69
C PRO A 303 7.47 -23.20 8.40
N HIS A 304 8.57 -23.38 7.67
CA HIS A 304 9.86 -23.73 8.28
C HIS A 304 10.58 -22.54 8.94
N LEU A 305 10.11 -21.31 8.73
CA LEU A 305 10.60 -20.09 9.38
C LEU A 305 9.68 -19.64 10.53
N ASP A 306 8.77 -20.50 11.00
CA ASP A 306 7.85 -20.19 12.12
C ASP A 306 8.60 -19.69 13.37
N HIS A 307 9.83 -20.15 13.62
CA HIS A 307 10.66 -19.65 14.73
C HIS A 307 11.14 -18.20 14.57
N PHE A 308 11.29 -17.68 13.35
CA PHE A 308 11.55 -16.25 13.12
C PHE A 308 10.26 -15.43 13.23
N ALA A 309 9.11 -16.03 12.91
CA ALA A 309 7.79 -15.44 13.12
C ALA A 309 7.37 -15.43 14.60
N ASP A 310 7.93 -16.30 15.44
CA ASP A 310 7.73 -16.27 16.91
C ASP A 310 8.32 -15.01 17.56
N PHE A 311 9.31 -14.38 16.91
CA PHE A 311 9.85 -13.11 17.35
C PHE A 311 8.92 -11.97 16.90
N GLU A 312 8.13 -11.43 17.83
CA GLU A 312 7.22 -10.31 17.57
C GLU A 312 7.95 -9.08 16.98
N SER A 313 9.23 -8.87 17.30
CA SER A 313 10.05 -7.83 16.67
C SER A 313 10.36 -8.10 15.20
N GLY A 314 10.45 -9.36 14.80
CA GLY A 314 10.60 -9.78 13.41
C GLY A 314 9.35 -9.44 12.61
N ILE A 315 8.17 -9.81 13.11
CA ILE A 315 6.89 -9.43 12.49
C ILE A 315 6.80 -7.91 12.35
N PHE A 316 7.09 -7.16 13.42
CA PHE A 316 7.05 -5.70 13.40
C PHE A 316 7.96 -5.08 12.32
N LEU A 317 9.21 -5.54 12.22
CA LEU A 317 10.14 -5.08 11.19
C LEU A 317 9.62 -5.37 9.79
N MET A 318 9.06 -6.55 9.56
CA MET A 318 8.52 -6.96 8.26
C MET A 318 7.33 -6.08 7.85
N GLU A 319 6.44 -5.73 8.78
CA GLU A 319 5.31 -4.82 8.51
C GLU A 319 5.81 -3.40 8.18
N ILE A 320 6.81 -2.89 8.89
CA ILE A 320 7.44 -1.59 8.54
C ILE A 320 8.05 -1.63 7.15
N LEU A 321 8.78 -2.70 6.83
CA LEU A 321 9.42 -2.87 5.53
C LEU A 321 8.39 -2.95 4.40
N GLU A 322 7.24 -3.60 4.61
CA GLU A 322 6.14 -3.64 3.64
C GLU A 322 5.50 -2.26 3.45
N VAL A 323 5.26 -1.51 4.54
CA VAL A 323 4.76 -0.13 4.46
C VAL A 323 5.76 0.77 3.72
N GLY A 324 7.07 0.62 4.02
CA GLY A 324 8.14 1.35 3.34
C GLY A 324 8.23 1.03 1.85
N ARG A 325 8.09 -0.24 1.48
CA ARG A 325 8.04 -0.68 0.07
C ARG A 325 6.87 -0.02 -0.67
N ARG A 326 5.67 -0.03 -0.06
CA ARG A 326 4.48 0.55 -0.68
C ARG A 326 4.58 2.08 -0.78
N TRP A 327 5.11 2.73 0.24
CA TRP A 327 5.43 4.16 0.22
C TRP A 327 6.32 4.52 -0.96
N MET A 328 7.41 3.77 -1.18
CA MET A 328 8.28 3.94 -2.35
C MET A 328 7.51 3.70 -3.66
N TRP A 329 6.78 2.59 -3.77
CA TRP A 329 6.01 2.22 -4.97
C TRP A 329 5.00 3.31 -5.38
N ILE A 330 4.33 3.97 -4.41
CA ILE A 330 3.34 5.02 -4.68
C ILE A 330 3.96 6.19 -5.47
N PHE A 331 5.19 6.60 -5.16
CA PHE A 331 5.82 7.73 -5.86
C PHE A 331 6.06 7.44 -7.34
N PHE A 332 6.64 6.28 -7.64
CA PHE A 332 6.86 5.86 -9.03
C PHE A 332 5.54 5.63 -9.75
N ARG A 333 4.53 5.07 -9.05
CA ARG A 333 3.20 4.88 -9.62
C ARG A 333 2.50 6.20 -9.97
N VAL A 334 2.57 7.20 -9.09
CA VAL A 334 2.03 8.55 -9.31
C VAL A 334 2.72 9.24 -10.48
N GLU A 335 4.05 9.13 -10.55
CA GLU A 335 4.82 9.65 -11.69
C GLU A 335 4.40 8.97 -13.01
N THR A 336 4.17 7.66 -12.98
CA THR A 336 3.67 6.89 -14.13
C THR A 336 2.32 7.35 -14.60
N GLU A 337 1.37 7.52 -13.70
CA GLU A 337 0.05 8.02 -14.05
C GLU A 337 0.10 9.44 -14.61
N TRP A 338 0.96 10.30 -14.04
CA TRP A 338 1.18 11.65 -14.54
C TRP A 338 1.72 11.69 -15.97
N VAL A 339 2.73 10.88 -16.27
CA VAL A 339 3.29 10.79 -17.63
C VAL A 339 2.26 10.27 -18.61
N ARG A 340 1.44 9.28 -18.22
CA ARG A 340 0.37 8.75 -19.08
C ARG A 340 -0.67 9.82 -19.40
N ASN A 341 -1.19 10.51 -18.38
CA ASN A 341 -2.18 11.58 -18.57
C ASN A 341 -1.65 12.75 -19.41
N THR A 342 -0.40 13.18 -19.16
CA THR A 342 0.21 14.27 -19.93
C THR A 342 0.61 13.88 -21.36
N SER A 343 0.84 12.60 -21.64
CA SER A 343 1.10 12.11 -23.00
C SER A 343 -0.20 12.03 -23.80
N SER A 344 -1.28 11.53 -23.20
CA SER A 344 -2.60 11.51 -23.84
C SER A 344 -3.14 12.92 -24.11
N ALA A 345 -2.92 13.87 -23.19
CA ALA A 345 -3.34 15.26 -23.37
C ALA A 345 -2.57 16.01 -24.47
N GLY A 346 -1.32 15.62 -24.76
CA GLY A 346 -0.51 16.21 -25.84
C GLY A 346 -0.87 15.69 -27.24
N LEU A 347 -1.63 14.59 -27.33
CA LEU A 347 -2.03 13.90 -28.55
C LEU A 347 -3.50 14.15 -28.90
N GLY A 348 -4.02 15.35 -28.61
CA GLY A 348 -5.39 15.78 -28.93
C GLY A 348 -5.69 15.76 -30.44
N ALA A 349 -5.99 14.59 -30.97
CA ALA A 349 -6.82 14.36 -32.14
C ALA A 349 -7.94 13.39 -31.71
N PRO A 350 -9.22 13.75 -31.88
CA PRO A 350 -10.33 12.89 -31.47
C PRO A 350 -10.41 11.68 -32.41
N GLY A 351 -10.18 10.47 -31.90
CA GLY A 351 -10.47 9.23 -32.64
C GLY A 351 -9.46 8.09 -32.53
N GLN A 352 -8.83 7.85 -31.38
CA GLN A 352 -8.02 6.64 -31.20
C GLN A 352 -8.03 6.09 -29.78
N ASP A 353 -9.22 5.99 -29.19
CA ASP A 353 -9.46 5.07 -28.08
C ASP A 353 -9.71 3.69 -28.70
N ASP A 354 -8.69 2.81 -28.65
CA ASP A 354 -8.75 1.33 -28.75
C ASP A 354 -7.48 0.67 -29.35
N VAL A 355 -6.27 1.20 -29.08
CA VAL A 355 -5.03 0.51 -29.49
C VAL A 355 -4.02 0.45 -28.36
N LEU A 356 -4.31 -0.34 -27.31
CA LEU A 356 -3.29 -0.96 -26.44
C LEU A 356 -3.87 -2.06 -25.53
N LEU A 357 -4.85 -2.82 -26.03
CA LEU A 357 -5.11 -4.17 -25.58
C LEU A 357 -4.58 -5.11 -26.67
N GLY A 358 -3.63 -5.95 -26.29
CA GLY A 358 -2.96 -6.87 -27.21
C GLY A 358 -3.95 -7.82 -27.85
N ASP A 359 -3.98 -7.78 -29.18
CA ASP A 359 -4.62 -8.79 -30.00
C ASP A 359 -3.75 -10.06 -29.94
N TYR A 360 -4.18 -10.99 -29.10
CA TYR A 360 -3.67 -12.36 -29.06
C TYR A 360 -4.72 -13.23 -29.75
N GLY A 361 -4.45 -13.57 -31.01
CA GLY A 361 -4.99 -14.76 -31.65
C GLY A 361 -6.12 -14.56 -32.65
N SER A 362 -5.74 -14.38 -33.92
CA SER A 362 -6.14 -15.35 -34.94
C SER A 362 -5.03 -15.45 -35.98
N GLY A 363 -4.59 -16.69 -36.21
CA GLY A 363 -3.63 -17.01 -37.24
C GLY A 363 -4.26 -16.79 -38.61
N LYS A 364 -3.43 -16.31 -39.53
CA LYS A 364 -3.64 -16.46 -40.97
C LYS A 364 -3.81 -17.94 -41.31
N GLU A 365 -4.97 -18.30 -41.84
CA GLU A 365 -5.09 -19.32 -42.87
C GLU A 365 -5.56 -18.57 -44.11
N ASP A 366 -4.59 -18.06 -44.88
CA ASP A 366 -4.75 -17.88 -46.32
C ASP A 366 -4.14 -19.15 -46.92
N ASP A 367 -4.95 -19.96 -47.61
CA ASP A 367 -4.48 -20.77 -48.73
C ASP A 367 -5.67 -21.04 -49.66
N ASP A 368 -5.40 -20.81 -50.94
CA ASP A 368 -6.22 -21.13 -52.13
C ASP A 368 -6.56 -22.63 -52.25
#